data_AF-A0A3C0KET8-F1
#
_entry.id   AF-A0A3C0KET8-F1
#
_cell.length_a   1.000
_cell.length_b   1.000
_cell.length_c   1.000
_cell.angle_alpha   90.00
_cell.angle_beta   90.00
_cell.angle_gamma   90.00
#
_symmetry.space_group_name_H-M   'P 1'
#
loop_
_entity.id
_entity.type
_entity.pdbx_description
1 polymer ?
#
loop_
_entity_poly.entity_id
_entity_poly.type
_entity_poly.pdbx_seq_one_letter_code
_entity_poly.pdbx_strand_id
1 'polypeptide(L)' 'TESILLSMPPLVSWAYGRKTRKGAPEDELYRKFLVRREWV' A
#
# COMPACT_ATOMS: atom_id res chain seq x y z
N THR A 1 23.17 9.88 8.85
CA THR A 1 21.74 9.92 9.23
C THR A 1 20.84 10.03 8.02
N GLU A 2 21.36 10.53 6.89
CA GLU A 2 20.64 10.62 5.61
C GLU A 2 20.25 9.25 5.04
N SER A 3 20.99 8.18 5.33
CA SER A 3 20.68 6.83 4.84
C SER A 3 19.28 6.33 5.26
N ILE A 4 18.73 6.83 6.37
CA ILE A 4 17.37 6.52 6.84
C ILE A 4 16.32 7.29 6.01
N LEU A 5 16.66 8.48 5.53
CA LEU A 5 15.73 9.33 4.77
C LEU A 5 15.66 8.93 3.29
N LEU A 6 16.66 8.23 2.76
CA LEU A 6 16.67 7.77 1.37
C LEU A 6 15.52 6.82 1.03
N SER A 7 14.96 6.10 2.01
CA SER A 7 13.84 5.16 1.80
C SER A 7 12.47 5.79 1.99
N MET A 8 12.40 7.06 2.43
CA MET A 8 11.12 7.73 2.66
C MET A 8 10.52 8.22 1.33
N PRO A 9 9.22 8.00 1.08
CA PRO A 9 8.57 8.58 -0.08
C PRO A 9 8.53 10.11 0.05
N PRO A 10 8.61 10.86 -1.07
CA PRO A 10 8.59 12.32 -1.04
C PRO A 10 7.25 12.90 -0.59
N LEU A 11 6.17 12.12 -0.67
CA LEU A 11 4.84 12.47 -0.19
C LEU A 11 4.16 11.24 0.40
N VAL A 12 3.44 11.45 1.49
CA VAL A 12 2.62 10.43 2.15
C VAL A 12 1.38 11.09 2.73
N SER A 13 0.25 10.37 2.69
CA SER A 13 -1.04 10.86 3.21
C SER A 13 -1.61 9.88 4.23
N TRP A 14 -2.03 10.40 5.38
CA TRP A 14 -2.76 9.64 6.40
C TRP A 14 -4.15 10.21 6.60
N ALA A 15 -5.13 9.32 6.74
CA ALA A 15 -6.49 9.69 7.10
C ALA A 15 -7.02 8.67 8.12
N TYR A 16 -7.67 9.18 9.16
CA TYR A 16 -8.20 8.34 10.23
C TYR A 16 -9.27 7.38 9.69
N GLY A 17 -9.15 6.09 10.02
CA GLY A 17 -10.12 5.07 9.63
C GLY A 17 -10.28 4.87 8.11
N ARG A 18 -9.27 5.24 7.30
CA ARG A 18 -9.33 5.08 5.84
C ARG A 18 -9.60 3.61 5.46
N LYS A 19 -10.69 3.37 4.74
CA LYS A 19 -11.07 2.06 4.19
C LYS A 19 -11.18 2.15 2.67
N THR A 20 -10.83 1.06 1.99
CA THR A 20 -11.10 0.90 0.56
C THR A 20 -12.58 0.59 0.33
N ARG A 21 -13.11 1.01 -0.82
CA ARG A 21 -14.45 0.61 -1.25
C ARG A 21 -14.40 -0.84 -1.74
N LYS A 22 -15.30 -1.68 -1.25
CA LYS A 22 -15.40 -3.09 -1.66
C LYS A 22 -15.56 -3.19 -3.18
N GLY A 23 -14.70 -4.00 -3.81
CA GLY A 23 -14.71 -4.23 -5.25
C GLY A 23 -14.09 -3.12 -6.11
N ALA A 24 -13.55 -2.06 -5.50
CA ALA A 24 -12.72 -1.11 -6.22
C ALA A 24 -11.33 -1.71 -6.52
N PRO A 25 -10.60 -1.22 -7.54
CA PRO A 25 -9.24 -1.68 -7.83
C PRO A 25 -8.29 -1.60 -6.63
N GLU A 26 -8.44 -0.58 -5.78
CA GLU A 26 -7.65 -0.43 -4.56
C GLU A 26 -7.92 -1.54 -3.54
N ASP A 27 -9.14 -2.10 -3.50
CA ASP A 27 -9.47 -3.25 -2.65
C ASP A 27 -8.77 -4.53 -3.15
N GLU A 28 -8.54 -4.65 -4.47
CA GLU A 28 -7.84 -5.79 -5.04
C GLU A 28 -6.38 -5.85 -4.60
N LEU A 29 -5.71 -4.69 -4.48
CA LEU A 29 -4.33 -4.62 -3.98
C LEU A 29 -4.19 -5.38 -2.66
N TYR A 30 -5.08 -5.08 -1.70
CA TYR A 30 -5.08 -5.73 -0.38
C TYR A 30 -5.49 -7.21 -0.42
N ARG A 31 -6.40 -7.60 -1.33
CA ARG A 31 -7.01 -8.94 -1.32
C ARG A 31 -6.32 -9.95 -2.22
N LYS A 32 -5.73 -9.51 -3.33
CA LYS A 32 -5.21 -10.38 -4.40
C LYS A 32 -3.72 -10.26 -4.60
N PHE A 33 -3.14 -9.07 -4.41
CA PHE A 33 -1.76 -8.79 -4.78
C PHE A 33 -0.79 -8.84 -3.60
N LEU A 34 -1.18 -8.29 -2.44
CA LEU A 34 -0.33 -8.31 -1.23
C LEU A 34 -0.33 -9.68 -0.53
N VAL A 35 -1.32 -10.52 -0.78
CA VAL A 35 -1.34 -11.90 -0.28
C VAL A 35 -0.30 -12.72 -1.07
N ARG A 36 0.49 -13.52 -0.36
CA ARG A 36 1.52 -14.38 -0.97
C ARG A 36 0.88 -15.31 -2.02
N ARG A 37 1.44 -15.29 -3.22
CA ARG A 37 1.00 -16.11 -4.36
C ARG A 37 2.20 -16.56 -5.18
N GLU A 38 2.00 -17.63 -5.93
CA GLU A 38 2.93 -18.07 -6.97
C GLU A 38 2.58 -17.30 -8.24
N TRP A 39 3.49 -16.44 -8.68
CA TRP A 39 3.30 -15.50 -9.79
C TRP A 39 3.96 -15.95 -11.10
N VAL A 40 4.64 -17.09 -11.07
CA VAL A 40 5.50 -17.61 -12.15
C VAL A 40 4.85 -18.83 -12.77
#